data_AF-A0A7C5HRW2-F1
#
_entry.id   AF-A0A7C5HRW2-F1
#
_cell.length_a   1.000
_cell.length_b   1.000
_cell.length_c   1.000
_cell.angle_alpha   90.00
_cell.angle_beta   90.00
_cell.angle_gamma   90.00
#
_symmetry.space_group_name_H-M   'P 1'
#
loop_
_entity.id
_entity.type
_entity.pdbx_description
1 polymer ?
#
loop_
_entity_poly.entity_id
_entity_poly.type
_entity_poly.pdbx_seq_one_letter_code
_entity_poly.pdbx_strand_id
1 'polypeptide(L)'
;MLILTLMLVAGGATVACEPPLSEGRATQGVTAGECPPSQTPPQSYYLPDDGSWELPPDTPTGRFPSCEGTVTIEGLGDFIFNPVEIPTVRPDVFTPGHFSLFDVLVDLSSKGWFTMEYHYDQNLGTHIIDQLDNRVNWWYRAHYAGAWYELNAFRMDLYPYKDGTGIMMRQQTDEFMGTLYNSFASEMRRLSLNQGRVVIPEVRIGPAVYTNVPVSAHDVRTDVFVPGTLTALDVLLSLADQDRIERMKLTWYASIGDADPVDSFRVEQIDDGDGFFDDEASPETGGWVYESGARDFAGFKGSHIHIPVDTRVLVSPEYMMWYWLN
;
A
#
# COMPACT_ATOMS: atom_id res chain seq x y z
N MET A 1 -47.07 63.41 -21.62
CA MET A 1 -45.87 62.55 -21.41
C MET A 1 -46.39 61.14 -21.24
N LEU A 2 -46.66 60.44 -22.35
CA LEU A 2 -45.73 59.62 -23.15
C LEU A 2 -45.33 58.33 -22.41
N ILE A 3 -46.03 57.21 -22.64
CA ILE A 3 -45.89 56.21 -23.73
C ILE A 3 -44.77 55.20 -23.40
N LEU A 4 -45.12 53.91 -23.31
CA LEU A 4 -44.49 52.79 -24.04
C LEU A 4 -45.34 51.52 -23.79
N THR A 5 -46.19 51.08 -24.72
CA THR A 5 -45.94 50.25 -25.91
C THR A 5 -46.01 48.75 -25.63
N LEU A 6 -47.09 48.17 -26.15
CA LEU A 6 -47.35 46.76 -26.40
C LEU A 6 -46.43 46.25 -27.53
N MET A 7 -45.84 45.05 -27.41
CA MET A 7 -45.49 44.24 -28.58
C MET A 7 -45.74 42.76 -28.31
N LEU A 8 -46.57 42.20 -29.20
CA LEU A 8 -46.86 40.79 -29.39
C LEU A 8 -45.79 40.19 -30.30
N VAL A 9 -45.20 39.04 -29.97
CA VAL A 9 -44.56 38.15 -30.97
C VAL A 9 -44.88 36.71 -30.63
N ALA A 10 -45.54 36.05 -31.58
CA ALA A 10 -45.72 34.61 -31.65
C ALA A 10 -44.38 33.94 -32.03
N GLY A 11 -44.00 32.87 -31.35
CA GLY A 11 -42.81 32.06 -31.66
C GLY A 11 -43.10 30.60 -31.37
N GLY A 12 -42.94 29.74 -32.38
CA GLY A 12 -43.47 28.39 -32.45
C GLY A 12 -42.81 27.37 -31.53
N ALA A 13 -43.57 26.32 -31.24
CA ALA A 13 -43.08 25.10 -30.60
C ALA A 13 -42.07 24.43 -31.53
N THR A 14 -40.81 24.40 -31.12
CA THR A 14 -39.81 23.48 -31.65
C THR A 14 -39.73 22.31 -30.69
N VAL A 15 -40.11 21.13 -31.17
CA VAL A 15 -39.88 19.86 -30.49
C VAL A 15 -38.38 19.59 -30.60
N ALA A 16 -37.65 19.80 -29.49
CA ALA A 16 -36.28 19.34 -29.38
C ALA A 16 -36.31 17.83 -29.11
N CYS A 17 -35.78 17.05 -30.05
CA CYS A 17 -35.42 15.65 -29.80
C CYS A 17 -34.27 15.63 -28.78
N GLU A 18 -34.56 15.18 -27.57
CA GLU A 18 -33.53 14.68 -26.65
C GLU A 18 -32.85 13.46 -27.26
N PRO A 19 -31.51 13.37 -27.25
CA PRO A 19 -30.83 12.12 -27.55
C PRO A 19 -31.14 11.11 -26.42
N PRO A 20 -31.33 9.82 -26.72
CA PRO A 20 -31.57 8.82 -25.71
C PRO A 20 -30.38 8.75 -24.75
N LEU A 21 -30.67 8.94 -23.46
CA LEU A 21 -29.77 8.63 -22.36
C LEU A 21 -29.31 7.18 -22.52
N SER A 22 -27.99 6.97 -22.56
CA SER A 22 -27.40 5.65 -22.60
C SER A 22 -27.90 4.82 -21.42
N GLU A 23 -28.55 3.70 -21.72
CA GLU A 23 -29.06 2.77 -20.74
C GLU A 23 -27.92 2.16 -19.91
N GLY A 24 -28.01 2.35 -18.59
CA GLY A 24 -27.66 1.35 -17.58
C GLY A 24 -26.20 0.89 -17.49
N ARG A 25 -25.33 1.68 -16.84
CA ARG A 25 -24.19 1.09 -16.12
C ARG A 25 -24.77 0.43 -14.87
N ALA A 26 -24.83 -0.90 -14.87
CA ALA A 26 -25.34 -1.66 -13.74
C ALA A 26 -24.47 -1.40 -12.50
N THR A 27 -24.95 -0.59 -11.56
CA THR A 27 -24.52 -0.65 -10.16
C THR A 27 -25.07 -1.96 -9.59
N GLN A 28 -24.32 -3.04 -9.74
CA GLN A 28 -24.61 -4.26 -8.98
C GLN A 28 -24.19 -4.02 -7.53
N GLY A 29 -25.15 -3.63 -6.70
CA GLY A 29 -25.03 -3.71 -5.25
C GLY A 29 -25.05 -5.17 -4.83
N VAL A 30 -23.90 -5.84 -4.93
CA VAL A 30 -23.66 -7.14 -4.32
C VAL A 30 -22.68 -6.88 -3.19
N THR A 31 -23.11 -7.16 -1.96
CA THR A 31 -22.22 -7.18 -0.80
C THR A 31 -21.20 -8.28 -1.01
N ALA A 32 -19.91 -7.94 -1.04
CA ALA A 32 -18.81 -8.90 -1.05
C ALA A 32 -19.04 -9.96 0.05
N GLY A 33 -18.87 -11.24 -0.29
CA GLY A 33 -19.03 -12.34 0.67
C GLY A 33 -18.05 -12.22 1.85
N GLU A 34 -18.50 -12.57 3.06
CA GLU A 34 -17.64 -12.61 4.25
C GLU A 34 -16.52 -13.66 4.08
N CYS A 35 -15.28 -13.25 4.30
CA CYS A 35 -14.15 -14.17 4.34
C CYS A 35 -14.21 -15.09 5.55
N PRO A 36 -13.83 -16.36 5.41
CA PRO A 36 -13.68 -17.22 6.57
C PRO A 36 -12.59 -16.63 7.49
N PRO A 37 -12.88 -16.45 8.79
CA PRO A 37 -11.94 -15.87 9.73
C PRO A 37 -10.76 -16.80 9.96
N SER A 38 -9.60 -16.23 10.27
CA SER A 38 -8.46 -17.04 10.67
C SER A 38 -8.63 -17.61 12.07
N GLN A 39 -8.17 -18.85 12.26
CA GLN A 39 -8.08 -19.48 13.59
C GLN A 39 -6.63 -19.74 14.01
N THR A 40 -5.65 -19.30 13.22
CA THR A 40 -4.24 -19.49 13.56
C THR A 40 -3.87 -18.61 14.76
N PRO A 41 -3.46 -19.20 15.90
CA PRO A 41 -3.09 -18.43 17.07
C PRO A 41 -1.82 -17.60 16.79
N PRO A 42 -1.60 -16.50 17.51
CA PRO A 42 -0.35 -15.76 17.40
C PRO A 42 0.86 -16.63 17.71
N GLN A 43 1.95 -16.43 16.96
CA GLN A 43 3.21 -17.18 17.15
C GLN A 43 4.37 -16.20 17.23
N SER A 44 5.09 -16.20 18.36
CA SER A 44 6.19 -15.29 18.63
C SER A 44 7.56 -15.92 18.39
N TYR A 45 8.48 -15.10 17.91
CA TYR A 45 9.87 -15.42 17.62
C TYR A 45 10.75 -14.35 18.25
N TYR A 46 11.78 -14.78 18.95
CA TYR A 46 12.75 -13.91 19.61
C TYR A 46 14.07 -14.07 18.86
N LEU A 47 14.60 -12.98 18.34
CA LEU A 47 15.81 -12.94 17.55
C LEU A 47 16.87 -12.12 18.28
N PRO A 48 18.13 -12.56 18.39
CA PRO A 48 18.66 -13.85 17.94
C PRO A 48 18.71 -14.85 19.10
N ASP A 49 17.62 -15.54 19.44
CA ASP A 49 17.64 -16.52 20.54
C ASP A 49 18.51 -17.75 20.23
N ASP A 50 18.68 -18.09 18.96
CA ASP A 50 19.58 -19.17 18.48
C ASP A 50 20.89 -18.65 17.88
N GLY A 51 21.15 -17.35 18.02
CA GLY A 51 22.29 -16.68 17.37
C GLY A 51 22.09 -16.36 15.89
N SER A 52 20.87 -16.56 15.35
CA SER A 52 20.49 -16.22 13.98
C SER A 52 19.45 -15.09 13.94
N TRP A 53 19.49 -14.29 12.87
CA TRP A 53 18.43 -13.33 12.51
C TRP A 53 17.44 -13.91 11.50
N GLU A 54 17.52 -15.22 11.24
CA GLU A 54 16.59 -15.95 10.38
C GLU A 54 15.39 -16.48 11.17
N LEU A 55 14.22 -16.46 10.54
CA LEU A 55 13.03 -17.09 11.08
C LEU A 55 13.06 -18.61 10.84
N PRO A 56 12.51 -19.43 11.75
CA PRO A 56 12.44 -20.88 11.57
C PRO A 56 11.72 -21.32 10.27
N PRO A 57 12.10 -22.45 9.66
CA PRO A 57 11.46 -22.93 8.42
C PRO A 57 9.97 -23.28 8.53
N ASP A 58 9.45 -23.49 9.74
CA ASP A 58 8.05 -23.81 10.03
C ASP A 58 7.20 -22.56 10.36
N THR A 59 7.70 -21.38 10.01
CA THR A 59 6.96 -20.14 10.19
C THR A 59 5.67 -20.07 9.37
N PRO A 60 4.60 -19.45 9.91
CA PRO A 60 3.35 -19.27 9.18
C PRO A 60 3.55 -18.45 7.90
N THR A 61 2.79 -18.81 6.86
CA THR A 61 2.70 -18.08 5.61
C THR A 61 1.37 -17.34 5.51
N GLY A 62 1.32 -16.27 4.72
CA GLY A 62 0.09 -15.56 4.42
C GLY A 62 -0.83 -16.38 3.53
N ARG A 63 -2.15 -16.21 3.69
CA ARG A 63 -3.12 -16.84 2.79
C ARG A 63 -3.15 -16.13 1.44
N PHE A 64 -3.47 -16.88 0.38
CA PHE A 64 -3.81 -16.27 -0.89
C PHE A 64 -5.11 -15.47 -0.76
N PRO A 65 -5.18 -14.26 -1.34
CA PRO A 65 -6.44 -13.53 -1.43
C PRO A 65 -7.48 -14.39 -2.17
N SER A 66 -8.66 -14.54 -1.58
CA SER A 66 -9.66 -15.52 -2.01
C SER A 66 -11.09 -15.00 -1.97
N CYS A 67 -11.33 -13.87 -1.31
CA CYS A 67 -12.65 -13.29 -1.17
C CYS A 67 -12.90 -12.17 -2.16
N GLU A 68 -14.15 -12.01 -2.58
CA GLU A 68 -14.53 -10.88 -3.42
C GLU A 68 -14.09 -9.55 -2.78
N GLY A 69 -13.41 -8.74 -3.57
CA GLY A 69 -12.99 -7.40 -3.19
C GLY A 69 -13.77 -6.34 -3.93
N THR A 70 -13.68 -5.11 -3.43
CA THR A 70 -14.34 -3.95 -4.04
C THR A 70 -13.32 -2.84 -4.30
N VAL A 71 -13.40 -2.23 -5.49
CA VAL A 71 -12.74 -0.95 -5.78
C VAL A 71 -13.79 0.10 -6.14
N THR A 72 -13.70 1.25 -5.48
CA THR A 72 -14.53 2.43 -5.78
C THR A 72 -13.73 3.38 -6.67
N ILE A 73 -14.29 3.77 -7.82
CA ILE A 73 -13.70 4.77 -8.70
C ILE A 73 -14.59 6.00 -8.77
N GLU A 74 -14.04 7.16 -8.38
CA GLU A 74 -14.77 8.43 -8.32
C GLU A 74 -15.42 8.82 -9.65
N GLY A 75 -16.75 8.79 -9.69
CA GLY A 75 -17.53 9.12 -10.89
C GLY A 75 -17.84 7.93 -11.80
N LEU A 76 -17.29 6.73 -11.53
CA LEU A 76 -17.67 5.50 -12.24
C LEU A 76 -18.46 4.51 -11.38
N GLY A 77 -18.29 4.57 -10.05
CA GLY A 77 -18.99 3.72 -9.08
C GLY A 77 -18.10 2.62 -8.50
N ASP A 78 -18.74 1.59 -7.96
CA ASP A 78 -18.09 0.46 -7.31
C ASP A 78 -17.99 -0.73 -8.26
N PHE A 79 -16.85 -1.41 -8.25
CA PHE A 79 -16.57 -2.61 -9.03
C PHE A 79 -16.15 -3.73 -8.09
N ILE A 80 -16.73 -4.91 -8.31
CA ILE A 80 -16.42 -6.12 -7.57
C ILE A 80 -15.45 -6.96 -8.41
N PHE A 81 -14.47 -7.57 -7.75
CA PHE A 81 -13.51 -8.45 -8.39
C PHE A 81 -13.30 -9.73 -7.59
N ASN A 82 -12.94 -10.80 -8.30
CA ASN A 82 -12.54 -12.08 -7.72
C ASN A 82 -11.00 -12.15 -7.69
N PRO A 83 -10.36 -12.15 -6.51
CA PRO A 83 -8.89 -12.11 -6.42
C PRO A 83 -8.19 -13.32 -7.04
N VAL A 84 -8.85 -14.48 -7.10
CA VAL A 84 -8.27 -15.70 -7.69
C VAL A 84 -8.05 -15.56 -9.20
N GLU A 85 -8.73 -14.61 -9.84
CA GLU A 85 -8.61 -14.35 -11.27
C GLU A 85 -7.55 -13.31 -11.61
N ILE A 86 -6.96 -12.62 -10.62
CA ILE A 86 -6.11 -11.46 -10.86
C ILE A 86 -4.67 -11.90 -11.11
N PRO A 87 -4.12 -11.71 -12.33
CA PRO A 87 -2.70 -11.88 -12.56
C PRO A 87 -1.93 -10.64 -12.10
N THR A 88 -0.70 -10.84 -11.61
CA THR A 88 0.19 -9.70 -11.33
C THR A 88 0.89 -9.20 -12.59
N VAL A 89 1.00 -7.87 -12.75
CA VAL A 89 1.87 -7.21 -13.73
C VAL A 89 3.28 -6.96 -13.20
N ARG A 90 3.56 -7.34 -11.94
CA ARG A 90 4.89 -7.28 -11.30
C ARG A 90 5.38 -8.67 -10.88
N PRO A 91 5.59 -9.60 -11.84
CA PRO A 91 6.14 -10.94 -11.54
C PRO A 91 7.60 -10.88 -11.07
N ASP A 92 8.26 -9.72 -11.17
CA ASP A 92 9.56 -9.41 -10.58
C ASP A 92 9.47 -9.10 -9.07
N VAL A 93 8.28 -8.96 -8.51
CA VAL A 93 8.04 -8.66 -7.09
C VAL A 93 7.18 -9.74 -6.44
N PHE A 94 6.05 -10.11 -7.04
CA PHE A 94 5.08 -11.02 -6.42
C PHE A 94 5.26 -12.46 -6.89
N THR A 95 5.09 -13.40 -5.97
CA THR A 95 4.94 -14.82 -6.29
C THR A 95 3.56 -15.09 -6.94
N PRO A 96 3.41 -16.18 -7.72
CA PRO A 96 2.12 -16.53 -8.30
C PRO A 96 1.01 -16.68 -7.24
N GLY A 97 -0.14 -16.04 -7.47
CA GLY A 97 -1.28 -16.01 -6.54
C GLY A 97 -1.29 -14.77 -5.62
N HIS A 98 -0.21 -14.00 -5.58
CA HIS A 98 -0.16 -12.68 -4.96
C HIS A 98 -0.09 -11.59 -6.03
N PHE A 99 -0.63 -10.42 -5.69
CA PHE A 99 -0.73 -9.28 -6.60
C PHE A 99 -0.87 -7.98 -5.80
N SER A 100 -0.73 -6.86 -6.50
CA SER A 100 -0.82 -5.51 -5.97
C SER A 100 -2.21 -4.88 -6.15
N LEU A 101 -2.47 -3.76 -5.48
CA LEU A 101 -3.71 -3.00 -5.73
C LEU A 101 -3.82 -2.54 -7.18
N PHE A 102 -2.70 -2.24 -7.85
CA PHE A 102 -2.68 -1.83 -9.24
C PHE A 102 -3.18 -2.94 -10.17
N ASP A 103 -2.83 -4.20 -9.89
CA ASP A 103 -3.24 -5.37 -10.67
C ASP A 103 -4.75 -5.53 -10.74
N VAL A 104 -5.48 -5.14 -9.68
CA VAL A 104 -6.96 -5.10 -9.65
C VAL A 104 -7.50 -4.18 -10.74
N LEU A 105 -6.92 -2.98 -10.90
CA LEU A 105 -7.38 -2.03 -11.91
C LEU A 105 -7.10 -2.53 -13.33
N VAL A 106 -5.93 -3.18 -13.52
CA VAL A 106 -5.55 -3.77 -14.80
C VAL A 106 -6.52 -4.89 -15.20
N ASP A 107 -6.82 -5.81 -14.29
CA ASP A 107 -7.77 -6.90 -14.54
C ASP A 107 -9.16 -6.35 -14.94
N LEU A 108 -9.70 -5.42 -14.15
CA LEU A 108 -11.01 -4.81 -14.43
C LEU A 108 -11.03 -4.05 -15.76
N SER A 109 -9.96 -3.31 -16.09
CA SER A 109 -9.89 -2.63 -17.39
C SER A 109 -9.81 -3.63 -18.55
N SER A 110 -9.05 -4.72 -18.39
CA SER A 110 -8.92 -5.77 -19.40
C SER A 110 -10.25 -6.48 -19.70
N LYS A 111 -11.12 -6.58 -18.69
CA LYS A 111 -12.49 -7.11 -18.77
C LYS A 111 -13.49 -6.11 -19.38
N GLY A 112 -13.07 -4.88 -19.68
CA GLY A 112 -13.88 -3.86 -20.34
C GLY A 112 -14.81 -3.08 -19.43
N TRP A 113 -14.62 -3.14 -18.10
CA TRP A 113 -15.45 -2.39 -17.14
C TRP A 113 -15.25 -0.86 -17.24
N PHE A 114 -14.04 -0.44 -17.58
CA PHE A 114 -13.64 0.92 -17.91
C PHE A 114 -12.39 0.91 -18.79
N THR A 115 -12.11 2.03 -19.45
CA THR A 115 -10.88 2.21 -20.22
C THR A 115 -9.77 2.72 -19.31
N MET A 116 -8.59 2.11 -19.40
CA MET A 116 -7.39 2.55 -18.69
C MET A 116 -6.18 2.45 -19.60
N GLU A 117 -5.44 3.55 -19.72
CA GLU A 117 -4.12 3.61 -20.36
C GLU A 117 -3.08 3.74 -19.25
N TYR A 118 -2.05 2.92 -19.31
CA TYR A 118 -0.97 2.91 -18.33
C TYR A 118 0.33 2.40 -18.95
N HIS A 119 1.44 2.74 -18.32
CA HIS A 119 2.75 2.21 -18.67
C HIS A 119 3.62 2.02 -17.43
N TYR A 120 4.67 1.21 -17.54
CA TYR A 120 5.72 1.14 -16.53
C TYR A 120 6.78 2.20 -16.79
N ASP A 121 7.02 3.11 -15.84
CA ASP A 121 8.10 4.09 -15.93
C ASP A 121 9.32 3.61 -15.12
N GLN A 122 10.38 3.24 -15.83
CA GLN A 122 11.63 2.78 -15.22
C GLN A 122 12.33 3.85 -14.37
N ASN A 123 12.09 5.15 -14.64
CA ASN A 123 12.67 6.24 -13.86
C ASN A 123 11.93 6.46 -12.55
N LEU A 124 10.70 5.95 -12.43
CA LEU A 124 9.89 6.02 -11.21
C LEU A 124 9.82 4.66 -10.49
N GLY A 125 10.12 3.57 -11.20
CA GLY A 125 10.08 2.20 -10.68
C GLY A 125 8.67 1.71 -10.38
N THR A 126 7.67 2.20 -11.12
CA THR A 126 6.24 1.93 -10.89
C THR A 126 5.46 2.02 -12.20
N HIS A 127 4.31 1.37 -12.22
CA HIS A 127 3.27 1.68 -13.21
C HIS A 127 2.60 3.04 -12.93
N ILE A 128 2.30 3.75 -14.01
CA ILE A 128 1.63 5.06 -14.03
C ILE A 128 0.33 4.93 -14.81
N ILE A 129 -0.77 5.42 -14.23
CA ILE A 129 -2.06 5.55 -14.91
C ILE A 129 -2.01 6.85 -15.72
N ASP A 130 -1.84 6.73 -17.03
CA ASP A 130 -1.87 7.87 -17.94
C ASP A 130 -3.30 8.42 -18.04
N GLN A 131 -4.27 7.53 -18.23
CA GLN A 131 -5.68 7.86 -18.29
C GLN A 131 -6.55 6.74 -17.70
N LEU A 132 -7.61 7.12 -17.02
CA LEU A 132 -8.71 6.23 -16.65
C LEU A 132 -10.02 6.94 -17.01
N ASP A 133 -10.78 6.33 -17.92
CA ASP A 133 -12.02 6.84 -18.48
C ASP A 133 -11.89 8.29 -19.02
N ASN A 134 -10.85 8.52 -19.84
CA ASN A 134 -10.49 9.81 -20.43
C ASN A 134 -10.17 10.93 -19.42
N ARG A 135 -9.85 10.58 -18.17
CA ARG A 135 -9.43 11.49 -17.11
C ARG A 135 -8.02 11.13 -16.64
N VAL A 136 -7.25 12.15 -16.22
CA VAL A 136 -5.85 12.02 -15.80
C VAL A 136 -5.69 12.20 -14.28
N ASN A 137 -4.47 12.06 -13.76
CA ASN A 137 -4.11 12.31 -12.36
C ASN A 137 -4.86 11.44 -11.35
N TRP A 138 -5.03 10.17 -11.68
CA TRP A 138 -5.64 9.21 -10.78
C TRP A 138 -4.64 8.73 -9.75
N TRP A 139 -5.07 8.76 -8.49
CA TRP A 139 -4.35 8.14 -7.40
C TRP A 139 -5.29 7.44 -6.45
N TYR A 140 -4.74 6.67 -5.52
CA TYR A 140 -5.51 5.78 -4.67
C TYR A 140 -5.46 6.19 -3.20
N ARG A 141 -6.52 5.77 -2.51
CA ARG A 141 -6.53 5.54 -1.07
C ARG A 141 -6.80 4.06 -0.86
N ALA A 142 -6.21 3.50 0.17
CA ALA A 142 -6.45 2.13 0.56
C ALA A 142 -6.60 2.01 2.07
N HIS A 143 -7.19 0.92 2.51
CA HIS A 143 -7.18 0.47 3.89
C HIS A 143 -7.22 -1.05 3.93
N TYR A 144 -6.65 -1.65 4.97
CA TYR A 144 -6.78 -3.07 5.23
C TYR A 144 -8.12 -3.39 5.93
N ALA A 145 -8.39 -4.67 6.16
CA ALA A 145 -9.60 -5.12 6.84
C ALA A 145 -9.78 -4.42 8.20
N GLY A 146 -10.98 -3.87 8.45
CA GLY A 146 -11.30 -3.21 9.72
C GLY A 146 -10.75 -1.78 9.90
N ALA A 147 -10.10 -1.20 8.88
CA ALA A 147 -9.48 0.13 8.96
C ALA A 147 -10.22 1.22 8.16
N TRP A 148 -9.63 2.41 8.09
CA TRP A 148 -10.17 3.57 7.37
C TRP A 148 -9.27 3.95 6.19
N TYR A 149 -9.85 4.58 5.15
CA TYR A 149 -9.11 5.02 3.96
C TYR A 149 -7.99 6.01 4.28
N GLU A 150 -6.78 5.66 3.88
CA GLU A 150 -5.58 6.46 4.09
C GLU A 150 -5.13 7.11 2.78
N LEU A 151 -4.66 8.36 2.88
CA LEU A 151 -3.85 8.92 1.81
C LEU A 151 -2.55 8.12 1.72
N ASN A 152 -2.21 7.63 0.55
CA ASN A 152 -1.02 6.81 0.33
C ASN A 152 -0.04 7.56 -0.56
N ALA A 153 1.23 7.61 -0.17
CA ALA A 153 2.33 8.00 -1.07
C ALA A 153 3.11 6.78 -1.58
N PHE A 154 2.66 5.57 -1.25
CA PHE A 154 3.30 4.33 -1.65
C PHE A 154 2.94 3.94 -3.09
N ARG A 155 3.84 3.24 -3.79
CA ARG A 155 3.58 2.80 -5.17
C ARG A 155 2.44 1.79 -5.17
N MET A 156 1.39 2.08 -5.95
CA MET A 156 0.20 1.24 -5.99
C MET A 156 0.50 -0.19 -6.48
N ASP A 157 1.47 -0.34 -7.38
CA ASP A 157 1.91 -1.62 -7.94
C ASP A 157 2.89 -2.39 -7.04
N LEU A 158 3.22 -1.83 -5.87
CA LEU A 158 3.96 -2.51 -4.81
C LEU A 158 3.12 -2.77 -3.55
N TYR A 159 1.89 -2.24 -3.49
CA TYR A 159 1.00 -2.42 -2.34
C TYR A 159 0.33 -3.80 -2.45
N PRO A 160 0.70 -4.79 -1.63
CA PRO A 160 0.12 -6.14 -1.71
C PRO A 160 -1.37 -6.09 -1.39
N TYR A 161 -2.19 -6.69 -2.25
CA TYR A 161 -3.60 -6.90 -1.94
C TYR A 161 -3.75 -8.03 -0.92
N LYS A 162 -4.66 -7.83 0.03
CA LYS A 162 -5.15 -8.85 0.96
C LYS A 162 -6.67 -8.79 1.03
N ASP A 163 -7.29 -9.91 1.35
CA ASP A 163 -8.74 -9.95 1.57
C ASP A 163 -9.18 -8.86 2.56
N GLY A 164 -10.34 -8.25 2.30
CA GLY A 164 -10.86 -7.12 3.09
C GLY A 164 -10.19 -5.77 2.83
N THR A 165 -9.19 -5.69 1.93
CA THR A 165 -8.61 -4.40 1.53
C THR A 165 -9.60 -3.60 0.69
N GLY A 166 -9.91 -2.38 1.12
CA GLY A 166 -10.71 -1.42 0.35
C GLY A 166 -9.82 -0.55 -0.52
N ILE A 167 -10.20 -0.34 -1.79
CA ILE A 167 -9.46 0.49 -2.74
C ILE A 167 -10.37 1.62 -3.23
N MET A 168 -9.87 2.85 -3.19
CA MET A 168 -10.61 4.02 -3.68
C MET A 168 -9.74 4.88 -4.59
N MET A 169 -10.16 5.01 -5.85
CA MET A 169 -9.51 5.87 -6.84
C MET A 169 -10.16 7.26 -6.85
N ARG A 170 -9.33 8.30 -6.83
CA ARG A 170 -9.74 9.71 -6.95
C ARG A 170 -8.78 10.47 -7.83
N GLN A 171 -9.28 11.51 -8.49
CA GLN A 171 -8.37 12.47 -9.13
C GLN A 171 -7.67 13.32 -8.07
N GLN A 172 -6.38 13.56 -8.29
CA GLN A 172 -5.57 14.44 -7.48
C GLN A 172 -5.20 15.70 -8.26
N THR A 173 -4.69 16.69 -7.54
CA THR A 173 -4.15 17.90 -8.16
C THR A 173 -2.83 17.59 -8.87
N ASP A 174 -2.52 18.37 -9.92
CA ASP A 174 -1.21 18.30 -10.59
C ASP A 174 -0.05 18.47 -9.61
N GLU A 175 -0.21 19.33 -8.60
CA GLU A 175 0.79 19.58 -7.56
C GLU A 175 1.06 18.33 -6.71
N PHE A 176 -0.01 17.62 -6.29
CA PHE A 176 0.14 16.39 -5.53
C PHE A 176 0.83 15.32 -6.38
N MET A 177 0.37 15.10 -7.61
CA MET A 177 0.95 14.11 -8.52
C MET A 177 2.41 14.42 -8.84
N GLY A 178 2.73 15.70 -9.09
CA GLY A 178 4.10 16.15 -9.30
C GLY A 178 5.01 15.89 -8.10
N THR A 179 4.53 16.17 -6.89
CA THR A 179 5.28 15.88 -5.64
C THR A 179 5.52 14.37 -5.47
N LEU A 180 4.48 13.56 -5.71
CA LEU A 180 4.54 12.11 -5.62
C LEU A 180 5.58 11.53 -6.59
N TYR A 181 5.50 11.89 -7.88
CA TYR A 181 6.43 11.37 -8.90
C TYR A 181 7.85 11.88 -8.71
N ASN A 182 8.05 13.13 -8.25
CA ASN A 182 9.36 13.62 -7.86
C ASN A 182 9.97 12.80 -6.71
N SER A 183 9.14 12.34 -5.78
CA SER A 183 9.58 11.49 -4.69
C SER A 183 10.05 10.12 -5.19
N PHE A 184 9.30 9.49 -6.10
CA PHE A 184 9.67 8.23 -6.75
C PHE A 184 10.94 8.35 -7.60
N ALA A 185 11.07 9.41 -8.39
CA ALA A 185 12.28 9.70 -9.17
C ALA A 185 13.50 9.87 -8.25
N SER A 186 13.32 10.50 -7.09
CA SER A 186 14.39 10.66 -6.10
C SER A 186 14.82 9.34 -5.47
N GLU A 187 13.88 8.43 -5.21
CA GLU A 187 14.19 7.05 -4.78
C GLU A 187 14.99 6.31 -5.86
N MET A 188 14.54 6.31 -7.11
CA MET A 188 15.24 5.64 -8.20
C MET A 188 16.63 6.23 -8.44
N ARG A 189 16.79 7.54 -8.28
CA ARG A 189 18.10 8.19 -8.33
C ARG A 189 19.01 7.72 -7.20
N ARG A 190 18.52 7.62 -5.96
CA ARG A 190 19.31 7.09 -4.83
C ARG A 190 19.74 5.65 -5.10
N LEU A 191 18.81 4.81 -5.55
CA LEU A 191 19.08 3.42 -5.91
C LEU A 191 20.18 3.34 -6.98
N SER A 192 20.09 4.14 -8.04
CA SER A 192 21.08 4.22 -9.12
C SER A 192 22.46 4.67 -8.62
N LEU A 193 22.52 5.73 -7.80
CA LEU A 193 23.76 6.23 -7.21
C LEU A 193 24.44 5.19 -6.31
N ASN A 194 23.64 4.34 -5.66
CA ASN A 194 24.11 3.23 -4.82
C ASN A 194 24.32 1.92 -5.61
N GLN A 195 24.34 1.99 -6.95
CA GLN A 195 24.59 0.87 -7.85
C GLN A 195 23.56 -0.26 -7.69
N GLY A 196 22.29 0.09 -7.51
CA GLY A 196 21.20 -0.85 -7.29
C GLY A 196 21.05 -1.34 -5.85
N ARG A 197 21.90 -0.89 -4.92
CA ARG A 197 21.79 -1.23 -3.50
C ARG A 197 20.90 -0.24 -2.77
N VAL A 198 20.08 -0.75 -1.85
CA VAL A 198 19.27 0.10 -0.98
C VAL A 198 20.16 0.58 0.16
N VAL A 199 20.35 1.89 0.22
CA VAL A 199 20.99 2.58 1.34
C VAL A 199 20.03 3.66 1.80
N ILE A 200 19.48 3.50 3.00
CA ILE A 200 18.53 4.47 3.57
C ILE A 200 19.35 5.59 4.24
N PRO A 201 19.21 6.85 3.80
CA PRO A 201 19.98 7.95 4.36
C PRO A 201 19.85 8.09 5.89
N GLU A 202 18.65 7.90 6.43
CA GLU A 202 18.39 7.98 7.88
C GLU A 202 17.38 6.91 8.30
N VAL A 203 17.78 6.08 9.27
CA VAL A 203 16.87 5.19 10.01
C VAL A 203 16.86 5.65 11.45
N ARG A 204 15.67 5.91 12.00
CA ARG A 204 15.49 6.28 13.40
C ARG A 204 14.72 5.18 14.12
N ILE A 205 15.21 4.77 15.30
CA ILE A 205 14.50 3.88 16.23
C ILE A 205 14.43 4.63 17.55
N GLY A 206 13.24 5.08 17.94
CA GLY A 206 13.10 5.95 19.11
C GLY A 206 14.06 7.17 19.05
N PRO A 207 14.92 7.39 20.06
CA PRO A 207 15.91 8.46 20.03
C PRO A 207 17.15 8.13 19.19
N ALA A 208 17.46 6.85 18.95
CA ALA A 208 18.61 6.40 18.17
C ALA A 208 18.50 6.79 16.68
N VAL A 209 19.63 7.17 16.08
CA VAL A 209 19.72 7.59 14.67
C VAL A 209 20.88 6.88 14.00
N TYR A 210 20.55 6.14 12.95
CA TYR A 210 21.48 5.43 12.08
C TYR A 210 21.51 6.13 10.71
N THR A 211 22.70 6.35 10.16
CA THR A 211 22.85 7.07 8.88
C THR A 211 23.47 6.18 7.82
N ASN A 212 23.00 6.35 6.58
CA ASN A 212 23.45 5.58 5.41
C ASN A 212 23.38 4.07 5.66
N VAL A 213 22.23 3.59 6.13
CA VAL A 213 22.03 2.18 6.49
C VAL A 213 21.93 1.34 5.22
N PRO A 214 22.91 0.46 4.92
CA PRO A 214 22.76 -0.50 3.84
C PRO A 214 21.72 -1.55 4.24
N VAL A 215 20.85 -1.92 3.30
CA VAL A 215 19.80 -2.90 3.53
C VAL A 215 19.99 -4.07 2.57
N SER A 216 19.96 -5.29 3.11
CA SER A 216 20.02 -6.55 2.37
C SER A 216 18.69 -7.29 2.53
N ALA A 217 18.31 -8.12 1.56
CA ALA A 217 17.09 -8.90 1.66
C ALA A 217 17.31 -10.10 2.58
N HIS A 218 16.38 -10.34 3.50
CA HIS A 218 16.36 -11.52 4.38
C HIS A 218 15.30 -12.53 3.95
N ASP A 219 14.54 -12.24 2.89
CA ASP A 219 13.60 -13.16 2.25
C ASP A 219 12.56 -13.76 3.22
N VAL A 220 12.14 -12.99 4.22
CA VAL A 220 11.15 -13.41 5.24
C VAL A 220 9.79 -13.80 4.64
N ARG A 221 9.42 -13.20 3.50
CA ARG A 221 8.11 -13.38 2.86
C ARG A 221 8.19 -13.97 1.46
N THR A 222 8.98 -15.04 1.27
CA THR A 222 9.02 -15.76 -0.03
C THR A 222 7.71 -16.43 -0.42
N ASP A 223 6.73 -16.49 0.49
CA ASP A 223 5.36 -16.86 0.19
C ASP A 223 4.64 -15.79 -0.66
N VAL A 224 4.90 -14.50 -0.41
CA VAL A 224 4.26 -13.36 -1.10
C VAL A 224 5.13 -12.77 -2.20
N PHE A 225 6.43 -12.70 -1.97
CA PHE A 225 7.38 -12.03 -2.86
C PHE A 225 8.41 -12.98 -3.43
N VAL A 226 8.94 -12.64 -4.60
CA VAL A 226 10.10 -13.35 -5.15
C VAL A 226 11.34 -13.07 -4.29
N PRO A 227 12.28 -14.03 -4.16
CA PRO A 227 13.53 -13.83 -3.42
C PRO A 227 14.31 -12.60 -3.90
N GLY A 228 14.90 -11.87 -2.96
CA GLY A 228 15.59 -10.59 -3.17
C GLY A 228 14.69 -9.36 -3.07
N THR A 229 13.37 -9.53 -2.86
CA THR A 229 12.45 -8.40 -2.65
C THR A 229 12.65 -7.83 -1.25
N LEU A 230 13.13 -6.59 -1.18
CA LEU A 230 13.33 -5.87 0.07
C LEU A 230 12.00 -5.38 0.65
N THR A 231 11.86 -5.54 1.95
CA THR A 231 10.74 -5.12 2.78
C THR A 231 11.20 -4.16 3.86
N ALA A 232 10.28 -3.50 4.54
CA ALA A 232 10.60 -2.64 5.66
C ALA A 232 11.20 -3.42 6.85
N LEU A 233 10.90 -4.72 6.99
CA LEU A 233 11.45 -5.57 8.05
C LEU A 233 12.95 -5.79 7.87
N ASP A 234 13.38 -5.92 6.61
CA ASP A 234 14.79 -6.10 6.26
C ASP A 234 15.68 -4.95 6.74
N VAL A 235 15.13 -3.76 7.00
CA VAL A 235 15.87 -2.63 7.58
C VAL A 235 16.28 -2.92 9.02
N LEU A 236 15.37 -3.48 9.83
CA LEU A 236 15.68 -3.88 11.20
C LEU A 236 16.66 -5.05 11.18
N LEU A 237 16.41 -6.09 10.38
CA LEU A 237 17.30 -7.24 10.27
C LEU A 237 18.71 -6.85 9.78
N SER A 238 18.80 -5.91 8.82
CA SER A 238 20.10 -5.38 8.37
C SER A 238 20.82 -4.57 9.45
N LEU A 239 20.11 -3.85 10.32
CA LEU A 239 20.71 -3.18 11.48
C LEU A 239 21.19 -4.22 12.51
N ALA A 240 20.43 -5.29 12.68
CA ALA A 240 20.77 -6.41 13.53
C ALA A 240 22.06 -7.13 13.07
N ASP A 241 22.21 -7.37 11.76
CA ASP A 241 23.44 -7.88 11.14
C ASP A 241 24.66 -6.96 11.35
N GLN A 242 24.43 -5.69 11.70
CA GLN A 242 25.45 -4.68 11.97
C GLN A 242 25.70 -4.48 13.48
N ASP A 243 25.22 -5.41 14.31
CA ASP A 243 25.30 -5.34 15.79
C ASP A 243 24.66 -4.05 16.34
N ARG A 244 23.59 -3.55 15.70
CA ARG A 244 22.84 -2.35 16.14
C ARG A 244 21.52 -2.66 16.83
N ILE A 245 21.07 -3.91 16.77
CA ILE A 245 19.91 -4.40 17.50
C ILE A 245 20.39 -5.64 18.25
N GLU A 246 20.22 -5.65 19.57
CA GLU A 246 20.62 -6.77 20.42
C GLU A 246 19.56 -7.86 20.42
N ARG A 247 18.27 -7.46 20.47
CA ARG A 247 17.13 -8.38 20.45
C ARG A 247 15.94 -7.80 19.70
N MET A 248 15.15 -8.67 19.09
CA MET A 248 13.89 -8.32 18.44
C MET A 248 12.86 -9.40 18.71
N LYS A 249 11.60 -9.00 18.93
CA LYS A 249 10.48 -9.93 18.98
C LYS A 249 9.57 -9.69 17.78
N LEU A 250 9.38 -10.73 16.99
CA LEU A 250 8.39 -10.76 15.91
C LEU A 250 7.25 -11.68 16.32
N THR A 251 6.01 -11.21 16.22
CA THR A 251 4.83 -12.06 16.44
C THR A 251 4.01 -12.10 15.17
N TRP A 252 3.79 -13.31 14.65
CA TRP A 252 2.83 -13.56 13.57
C TRP A 252 1.42 -13.39 14.09
N TYR A 253 0.62 -12.61 13.36
CA TYR A 253 -0.81 -12.50 13.60
C TYR A 253 -1.58 -12.84 12.33
N ALA A 254 -2.51 -13.79 12.45
CA ALA A 254 -3.45 -14.05 11.38
C ALA A 254 -4.64 -13.07 11.41
N SER A 255 -4.96 -12.52 12.59
CA SER A 255 -5.90 -11.42 12.83
C SER A 255 -5.51 -10.62 14.08
N ILE A 256 -5.92 -9.35 14.16
CA ILE A 256 -5.74 -8.47 15.34
C ILE A 256 -6.95 -7.55 15.48
N GLY A 257 -7.70 -7.67 16.59
CA GLY A 257 -8.91 -6.87 16.80
C GLY A 257 -9.94 -7.13 15.69
N ASP A 258 -10.43 -6.07 15.04
CA ASP A 258 -11.36 -6.16 13.90
C ASP A 258 -10.65 -6.41 12.55
N ALA A 259 -9.32 -6.49 12.55
CA ALA A 259 -8.53 -6.78 11.35
C ALA A 259 -8.38 -8.28 11.13
N ASP A 260 -9.14 -8.82 10.17
CA ASP A 260 -9.02 -10.20 9.70
C ASP A 260 -9.24 -10.23 8.17
N PRO A 261 -8.24 -10.64 7.37
CA PRO A 261 -6.90 -11.08 7.77
C PRO A 261 -5.92 -9.95 8.09
N VAL A 262 -4.91 -10.27 8.91
CA VAL A 262 -3.64 -9.53 9.00
C VAL A 262 -2.55 -10.28 8.23
N ASP A 263 -2.37 -11.57 8.56
CA ASP A 263 -1.41 -12.51 7.96
C ASP A 263 -0.02 -11.91 7.77
N SER A 264 0.55 -11.41 8.86
CA SER A 264 1.84 -10.72 8.85
C SER A 264 2.52 -10.72 10.21
N PHE A 265 3.83 -10.48 10.17
CA PHE A 265 4.61 -10.25 11.38
C PHE A 265 4.43 -8.82 11.88
N ARG A 266 4.20 -8.70 13.19
CA ARG A 266 4.29 -7.46 13.93
C ARG A 266 5.60 -7.45 14.72
N VAL A 267 6.30 -6.32 14.69
CA VAL A 267 7.44 -6.07 15.58
C VAL A 267 6.89 -5.68 16.94
N GLU A 268 7.15 -6.52 17.94
CA GLU A 268 6.69 -6.32 19.31
C GLU A 268 7.80 -5.84 20.24
N GLN A 269 9.06 -6.01 19.86
CA GLN A 269 10.19 -5.53 20.63
C GLN A 269 11.32 -5.18 19.69
N ILE A 270 12.00 -4.07 19.96
CA ILE A 270 13.28 -3.70 19.37
C ILE A 270 14.14 -3.29 20.56
N ASP A 271 15.12 -4.11 20.90
CA ASP A 271 16.12 -3.82 21.93
C ASP A 271 17.40 -3.42 21.20
N ASP A 272 17.72 -2.13 21.22
CA ASP A 272 18.92 -1.57 20.58
C ASP A 272 19.98 -1.12 21.60
N GLY A 273 19.76 -1.44 22.88
CA GLY A 273 20.67 -1.16 23.98
C GLY A 273 20.73 0.32 24.39
N ASP A 274 19.83 1.18 23.89
CA ASP A 274 19.79 2.59 24.23
C ASP A 274 19.05 2.90 25.56
N GLY A 275 18.31 1.92 26.09
CA GLY A 275 17.56 2.02 27.35
C GLY A 275 16.17 2.64 27.20
N PHE A 276 15.68 2.86 25.97
CA PHE A 276 14.40 3.48 25.66
C PHE A 276 13.54 2.57 24.78
N PHE A 277 12.38 2.18 25.31
CA PHE A 277 11.40 1.35 24.58
C PHE A 277 11.92 -0.03 24.16
N ASP A 278 12.92 -0.55 24.87
CA ASP A 278 13.49 -1.90 24.67
C ASP A 278 12.55 -3.03 25.15
N ASP A 279 11.49 -2.70 25.90
CA ASP A 279 10.54 -3.67 26.43
C ASP A 279 9.55 -4.14 25.34
N GLU A 280 8.97 -5.33 25.57
CA GLU A 280 7.91 -5.85 24.72
C GLU A 280 6.66 -4.95 24.75
N ALA A 281 6.06 -4.78 23.57
CA ALA A 281 4.79 -4.12 23.37
C ALA A 281 3.66 -4.85 24.12
N SER A 282 2.83 -4.08 24.81
CA SER A 282 1.64 -4.57 25.50
C SER A 282 0.51 -3.53 25.44
N PRO A 283 -0.75 -3.92 25.71
CA PRO A 283 -1.84 -2.95 25.83
C PRO A 283 -1.59 -1.86 26.89
N GLU A 284 -0.75 -2.14 27.90
CA GLU A 284 -0.38 -1.22 28.97
C GLU A 284 0.83 -0.35 28.64
N THR A 285 1.80 -0.89 27.89
CA THR A 285 3.06 -0.19 27.59
C THR A 285 3.02 0.54 26.26
N GLY A 286 2.16 0.14 25.33
CA GLY A 286 2.12 0.66 23.96
C GLY A 286 2.79 -0.29 22.97
N GLY A 287 3.21 0.23 21.81
CA GLY A 287 3.99 -0.58 20.87
C GLY A 287 4.61 0.19 19.73
N TRP A 288 5.47 -0.52 19.00
CA TRP A 288 6.17 0.00 17.83
C TRP A 288 5.23 0.21 16.65
N VAL A 289 5.31 1.40 16.07
CA VAL A 289 4.81 1.72 14.74
C VAL A 289 5.93 2.31 13.91
N TYR A 290 5.72 2.38 12.60
CA TYR A 290 6.73 2.89 11.71
C TYR A 290 6.16 3.67 10.54
N GLU A 291 7.03 4.43 9.90
CA GLU A 291 6.79 5.01 8.58
C GLU A 291 8.07 5.01 7.75
N SER A 292 7.92 5.07 6.43
CA SER A 292 9.04 5.07 5.49
C SER A 292 8.64 5.73 4.18
N GLY A 293 9.56 6.46 3.55
CA GLY A 293 9.28 7.10 2.26
C GLY A 293 10.08 8.39 2.07
N ALA A 294 9.46 9.36 1.41
CA ALA A 294 10.01 10.71 1.26
C ALA A 294 9.50 11.65 2.35
N ARG A 295 10.35 12.60 2.78
CA ARG A 295 10.02 13.51 3.89
C ARG A 295 8.85 14.44 3.60
N ASP A 296 8.59 14.74 2.32
CA ASP A 296 7.42 15.52 1.90
C ASP A 296 6.09 14.86 2.31
N PHE A 297 6.08 13.53 2.44
CA PHE A 297 4.93 12.72 2.83
C PHE A 297 4.98 12.21 4.27
N ALA A 298 5.89 12.74 5.11
CA ALA A 298 6.04 12.29 6.49
C ALA A 298 4.78 12.48 7.34
N GLY A 299 4.58 11.56 8.29
CA GLY A 299 3.39 11.40 9.09
C GLY A 299 2.18 10.96 8.26
N PHE A 300 1.01 11.42 8.67
CA PHE A 300 -0.28 11.15 8.02
C PHE A 300 -0.47 11.84 6.65
N LYS A 301 0.62 12.34 6.04
CA LYS A 301 0.60 12.89 4.68
C LYS A 301 0.76 11.83 3.60
N GLY A 302 1.15 10.60 3.95
CA GLY A 302 1.16 9.47 3.03
C GLY A 302 2.24 8.41 3.28
N SER A 303 3.21 8.68 4.16
CA SER A 303 4.27 7.71 4.54
C SER A 303 3.86 6.84 5.73
N HIS A 304 3.05 7.36 6.66
CA HIS A 304 2.43 6.56 7.71
C HIS A 304 1.16 5.90 7.18
N ILE A 305 1.30 4.63 6.81
CA ILE A 305 0.24 3.81 6.20
C ILE A 305 0.28 2.42 6.82
N HIS A 306 -0.87 1.76 6.90
CA HIS A 306 -1.00 0.47 7.54
C HIS A 306 -0.70 -0.69 6.58
N ILE A 307 0.55 -0.77 6.13
CA ILE A 307 1.12 -1.99 5.54
C ILE A 307 2.01 -2.64 6.59
N PRO A 308 1.83 -3.93 6.92
CA PRO A 308 2.75 -4.62 7.81
C PRO A 308 4.20 -4.57 7.32
N VAL A 309 5.13 -4.51 8.26
CA VAL A 309 6.55 -4.22 7.98
C VAL A 309 7.21 -5.28 7.08
N ASP A 310 6.81 -6.54 7.24
CA ASP A 310 7.23 -7.69 6.44
C ASP A 310 6.60 -7.70 5.03
N THR A 311 5.60 -6.86 4.77
CA THR A 311 4.91 -6.79 3.46
C THR A 311 4.99 -5.42 2.79
N ARG A 312 5.69 -4.46 3.39
CA ARG A 312 5.96 -3.17 2.77
C ARG A 312 7.25 -3.21 1.96
N VAL A 313 7.12 -3.42 0.66
CA VAL A 313 8.26 -3.42 -0.27
C VAL A 313 9.01 -2.08 -0.24
N LEU A 314 10.34 -2.12 -0.26
CA LEU A 314 11.20 -0.93 -0.33
C LEU A 314 11.91 -0.82 -1.68
N VAL A 315 12.04 0.40 -2.18
CA VAL A 315 12.85 0.72 -3.36
C VAL A 315 14.11 1.46 -2.94
N SER A 316 14.03 2.70 -2.48
CA SER A 316 15.15 3.40 -1.84
C SER A 316 14.65 4.65 -1.10
N PRO A 317 13.91 4.46 0.01
CA PRO A 317 13.27 5.55 0.72
C PRO A 317 14.30 6.57 1.22
N GLU A 318 13.85 7.80 1.46
CA GLU A 318 14.70 8.86 2.02
C GLU A 318 14.94 8.66 3.51
N TYR A 319 13.96 8.08 4.20
CA TYR A 319 14.06 7.77 5.62
C TYR A 319 13.17 6.58 6.00
N MET A 320 13.47 6.01 7.16
CA MET A 320 12.56 5.14 7.90
C MET A 320 12.57 5.54 9.37
N MET A 321 11.40 5.58 10.00
CA MET A 321 11.29 5.93 11.42
C MET A 321 10.43 4.91 12.13
N TRP A 322 10.94 4.40 13.25
CA TRP A 322 10.25 3.62 14.24
C TRP A 322 10.03 4.48 15.48
N TYR A 323 8.80 4.51 15.96
CA TYR A 323 8.44 5.25 17.16
C TYR A 323 7.39 4.50 17.96
N TRP A 324 7.38 4.81 19.25
CA TRP A 324 6.54 4.14 20.22
C TRP A 324 5.22 4.92 20.40
N LEU A 325 4.09 4.24 20.34
CA LEU A 325 2.76 4.80 20.63
C LEU A 325 2.17 4.13 21.88
N ASN A 326 1.75 4.98 22.83
CA ASN A 326 1.00 4.61 24.05
C ASN A 326 -0.49 4.86 23.86
#